data_AF-A0A661MS56-F1
#
_entry.id   AF-A0A661MS56-F1
#
_cell.length_a   1.000
_cell.length_b   1.000
_cell.length_c   1.000
_cell.angle_alpha   90.00
_cell.angle_beta   90.00
_cell.angle_gamma   90.00
#
_symmetry.space_group_name_H-M   'P 1'
#
loop_
_entity.id
_entity.type
_entity.pdbx_description
1 polymer ?
#
loop_
_entity_poly.entity_id
_entity_poly.type
_entity_poly.pdbx_seq_one_letter_code
_entity_poly.pdbx_strand_id
1 'polypeptide(L)'
;MARNFKKINHLAIIGFLLPFAASALVAVLVVVVQKDFSQLSFLVPYLTAVPLVLCSGLVCSVRSIPLIEDRNDKDYAYSGLTLNILFIIIYCISLFYFLGFPN
;
A
#
# COMPACT_ATOMS: atom_id res chain seq x y z
N MET A 1 -10.19 -35.82 -14.75
CA MET A 1 -10.38 -34.35 -14.73
C MET A 1 -9.01 -33.70 -14.56
N ALA A 2 -8.43 -33.15 -15.63
CA ALA A 2 -7.23 -32.34 -15.49
C ALA A 2 -7.61 -31.08 -14.68
N ARG A 3 -7.00 -30.89 -13.50
CA ARG A 3 -7.09 -29.62 -12.78
C ARG A 3 -6.39 -28.57 -13.66
N ASN A 4 -7.15 -27.85 -14.48
CA ASN A 4 -6.64 -26.65 -15.13
C ASN A 4 -6.23 -25.69 -14.01
N PHE A 5 -4.93 -25.57 -13.77
CA PHE A 5 -4.40 -24.57 -12.84
C PHE A 5 -4.76 -23.20 -13.41
N LYS A 6 -5.78 -22.56 -12.82
CA LYS A 6 -6.21 -21.21 -13.22
C LYS A 6 -5.04 -20.26 -12.95
N LYS A 7 -4.64 -19.50 -13.97
CA LYS A 7 -3.44 -18.64 -13.91
C LYS A 7 -3.59 -17.60 -12.79
N ILE A 8 -2.58 -17.49 -11.94
CA ILE A 8 -2.62 -16.62 -10.76
C ILE A 8 -2.68 -15.14 -11.17
N ASN A 9 -3.50 -14.36 -10.47
CA ASN A 9 -3.52 -12.91 -10.62
C ASN A 9 -2.48 -12.26 -9.69
N HIS A 10 -1.23 -12.24 -10.13
CA HIS A 10 -0.16 -11.60 -9.37
C HIS A 10 -0.44 -10.12 -9.08
N LEU A 11 -1.19 -9.42 -9.93
CA LEU A 11 -1.54 -8.01 -9.71
C LEU A 11 -2.46 -7.83 -8.51
N ALA A 12 -3.45 -8.71 -8.31
CA ALA A 12 -4.32 -8.64 -7.14
C ALA A 12 -3.57 -8.97 -5.85
N ILE A 13 -2.68 -9.96 -5.89
CA ILE A 13 -1.85 -10.31 -4.73
C ILE A 13 -0.90 -9.16 -4.37
N ILE A 14 -0.22 -8.58 -5.36
CA ILE A 14 0.67 -7.43 -5.15
C ILE A 14 -0.13 -6.22 -4.65
N GLY A 15 -1.27 -5.94 -5.27
CA GLY A 15 -2.18 -4.88 -4.84
C GLY A 15 -2.63 -5.05 -3.39
N PHE A 16 -2.94 -6.28 -2.98
CA PHE A 16 -3.28 -6.61 -1.61
C PHE A 16 -2.11 -6.46 -0.62
N LEU A 17 -0.89 -6.84 -1.00
CA LEU A 17 0.26 -6.86 -0.09
C LEU A 17 0.97 -5.51 0.07
N LEU A 18 0.99 -4.67 -0.97
CA LEU A 18 1.70 -3.38 -0.94
C LEU A 18 1.27 -2.39 0.16
N PRO A 19 -0.02 -2.25 0.56
CA PRO A 19 -0.36 -1.41 1.71
C PRO A 19 0.32 -1.87 3.01
N PHE A 20 0.41 -3.18 3.25
CA PHE A 20 1.13 -3.71 4.41
C PHE A 20 2.64 -3.46 4.33
N ALA A 21 3.22 -3.57 3.13
CA ALA A 21 4.62 -3.21 2.90
C ALA A 21 4.88 -1.73 3.20
N ALA A 22 3.95 -0.83 2.81
CA ALA A 22 4.04 0.59 3.16
C ALA A 22 4.00 0.81 4.68
N SER A 23 3.11 0.13 5.40
CA SER A 23 3.08 0.22 6.88
C SER A 23 4.32 -0.36 7.54
N ALA A 24 4.86 -1.46 7.03
CA ALA A 24 6.11 -2.01 7.53
C ALA A 24 7.27 -1.03 7.34
N LEU A 25 7.34 -0.37 6.17
CA LEU A 25 8.31 0.69 5.90
C LEU A 25 8.17 1.84 6.90
N VAL A 26 6.95 2.36 7.11
CA VAL A 26 6.69 3.42 8.10
C VAL A 26 7.11 2.98 9.51
N ALA A 27 6.80 1.75 9.92
CA ALA A 27 7.18 1.23 11.23
C ALA A 27 8.71 1.24 11.43
N VAL A 28 9.47 0.82 10.42
CA VAL A 28 10.94 0.90 10.45
C VAL A 28 11.42 2.35 10.55
N LEU A 29 10.87 3.26 9.73
CA LEU A 29 11.24 4.68 9.76
C LEU A 29 11.01 5.30 11.15
N VAL A 30 9.86 5.02 11.77
CA VAL A 30 9.52 5.54 13.11
C VAL A 30 10.47 5.00 14.19
N VAL A 31 10.85 3.73 14.12
CA VAL A 31 11.79 3.11 15.07
C VAL A 31 13.19 3.70 14.95
N VAL A 32 13.66 3.96 13.73
CA VAL A 32 15.02 4.46 13.48
C VAL A 32 15.23 5.86 14.04
N VAL A 33 14.26 6.76 13.90
CA VAL A 33 14.44 8.17 14.30
C VAL A 33 14.05 8.49 15.75
N GLN A 34 13.59 7.50 16.52
CA GLN A 34 13.30 7.61 17.96
C GLN A 34 12.54 8.89 18.36
N LYS A 35 11.53 9.27 17.58
CA LYS A 35 10.66 10.48 17.72
C LYS A 35 11.19 11.80 17.14
N ASP A 36 12.38 11.85 16.56
CA ASP A 36 12.84 13.02 15.80
C ASP A 36 12.41 12.93 14.32
N PHE A 37 11.13 13.21 14.08
CA PHE A 37 10.51 13.10 12.75
C PHE A 37 10.90 14.24 11.79
N SER A 38 11.61 15.26 12.26
CA SER A 38 12.10 16.37 11.43
C SER A 38 13.38 16.01 10.68
N GLN A 39 14.01 14.88 11.00
CA GLN A 39 15.21 14.43 10.30
C GLN A 39 14.91 14.08 8.84
N LEU A 40 15.82 14.48 7.94
CA LEU A 40 15.73 14.14 6.52
C LEU A 40 15.71 12.61 6.29
N SER A 41 16.34 11.84 7.17
CA SER A 41 16.31 10.37 7.18
C SER A 41 14.90 9.80 7.36
N PHE A 42 13.99 10.52 8.02
CA PHE A 42 12.57 10.19 8.11
C PHE A 42 11.77 10.83 6.96
N LEU A 43 11.90 12.14 6.78
CA LEU A 43 11.07 12.91 5.85
C LEU A 43 11.19 12.46 4.41
N VAL A 44 12.40 12.23 3.91
CA VAL A 44 12.62 11.85 2.51
C VAL A 44 11.93 10.53 2.19
N PRO A 45 12.20 9.40 2.87
CA PRO A 45 11.51 8.15 2.56
C PRO A 45 10.02 8.18 2.92
N TYR A 46 9.62 8.91 3.97
CA TYR A 46 8.21 9.04 4.33
C TYR A 46 7.40 9.77 3.25
N LEU A 47 7.93 10.87 2.69
CA LEU A 47 7.25 11.66 1.66
C LEU A 47 7.40 11.12 0.24
N THR A 48 8.30 10.15 0.01
CA THR A 48 8.55 9.59 -1.33
C THR A 48 8.25 8.10 -1.41
N ALA A 49 8.97 7.27 -0.67
CA ALA A 49 8.86 5.82 -0.77
C ALA A 49 7.48 5.32 -0.32
N VAL A 50 6.94 5.83 0.78
CA VAL A 50 5.61 5.41 1.28
C VAL A 50 4.49 5.71 0.26
N PRO A 51 4.32 6.94 -0.27
CA PRO A 51 3.29 7.20 -1.26
C PRO A 51 3.52 6.44 -2.57
N LEU A 52 4.77 6.21 -3.00
CA LEU A 52 5.05 5.40 -4.18
C LEU A 52 4.60 3.93 -4.01
N VAL A 53 4.83 3.34 -2.82
CA VAL A 53 4.37 1.98 -2.50
C VAL A 53 2.84 1.92 -2.47
N LEU A 54 2.17 2.90 -1.84
CA LEU A 54 0.70 2.96 -1.80
C LEU A 54 0.09 3.18 -3.20
N CYS A 55 0.65 4.08 -4.01
CA CYS A 55 0.18 4.33 -5.37
C CYS A 55 0.38 3.11 -6.28
N SER A 56 1.52 2.42 -6.17
CA SER A 56 1.75 1.19 -6.92
C SER A 56 0.79 0.07 -6.51
N GLY A 57 0.46 -0.06 -5.22
CA GLY A 57 -0.56 -0.97 -4.71
C GLY A 57 -1.95 -0.68 -5.27
N LEU A 58 -2.33 0.60 -5.30
CA LEU A 58 -3.59 1.05 -5.89
C LEU A 58 -3.65 0.74 -7.39
N VAL A 59 -2.60 1.06 -8.15
CA VAL A 59 -2.53 0.77 -9.58
C VAL A 59 -2.62 -0.73 -9.85
N CYS A 60 -1.93 -1.56 -9.06
CA CYS A 60 -1.99 -3.02 -9.19
C CYS A 60 -3.41 -3.54 -8.92
N SER A 61 -4.07 -3.02 -7.87
CA SER A 61 -5.44 -3.41 -7.50
C SER A 61 -6.46 -3.01 -8.57
N VAL A 62 -6.35 -1.81 -9.16
CA VAL A 62 -7.23 -1.39 -10.25
C VAL A 62 -6.99 -2.23 -11.51
N ARG A 63 -5.73 -2.48 -11.86
CA ARG A 63 -5.36 -3.30 -13.03
C ARG A 63 -5.70 -4.77 -12.86
N SER A 64 -5.93 -5.26 -11.64
CA SER A 64 -6.35 -6.64 -11.42
C SER A 64 -7.84 -6.86 -11.63
N ILE A 65 -8.69 -5.82 -11.58
CA ILE A 65 -10.15 -5.95 -11.70
C ILE A 65 -10.59 -6.62 -13.02
N PRO A 66 -10.09 -6.21 -14.21
CA PRO A 66 -10.49 -6.84 -15.47
C PRO A 66 -10.08 -8.32 -15.56
N LEU A 67 -9.14 -8.77 -14.72
CA LEU A 67 -8.62 -10.14 -14.74
C LEU A 67 -9.41 -11.09 -13.82
N ILE A 68 -10.38 -10.57 -13.04
CA ILE A 68 -11.14 -11.37 -12.06
C ILE A 68 -11.94 -12.48 -12.75
N GLU A 69 -12.57 -12.20 -13.89
CA GLU A 69 -13.35 -13.20 -14.64
C GLU A 69 -12.47 -14.41 -15.04
N ASP A 70 -11.28 -14.09 -15.55
CA ASP A 70 -10.30 -15.06 -16.04
C ASP A 70 -9.53 -15.78 -14.93
N ARG A 71 -9.43 -15.21 -13.72
CA ARG A 71 -8.52 -15.69 -12.66
C ARG A 71 -9.17 -16.00 -11.31
N ASN A 72 -10.46 -15.70 -11.14
CA ASN A 72 -11.28 -15.99 -9.95
C ASN A 72 -10.69 -15.51 -8.61
N ASP A 73 -10.05 -14.35 -8.60
CA ASP A 73 -9.32 -13.79 -7.46
C ASP A 73 -10.01 -12.54 -6.90
N LYS A 74 -11.35 -12.56 -6.92
CA LYS A 74 -12.23 -11.46 -6.54
C LYS A 74 -11.89 -10.86 -5.18
N ASP A 75 -11.61 -11.71 -4.19
CA ASP A 75 -11.34 -11.30 -2.82
C ASP A 75 -10.04 -10.50 -2.73
N TYR A 76 -8.96 -10.97 -3.37
CA TYR A 76 -7.70 -10.24 -3.40
C TYR A 76 -7.82 -8.89 -4.12
N ALA A 77 -8.54 -8.84 -5.24
CA ALA A 77 -8.69 -7.62 -6.02
C ALA A 77 -9.47 -6.54 -5.25
N TYR A 78 -10.63 -6.89 -4.68
CA TYR A 78 -11.45 -5.92 -3.94
C TYR A 78 -10.86 -5.60 -2.57
N SER A 79 -10.38 -6.58 -1.80
CA SER A 79 -9.72 -6.31 -0.54
C SER A 79 -8.45 -5.46 -0.75
N GLY A 80 -7.66 -5.75 -1.78
CA GLY A 80 -6.50 -4.93 -2.13
C GLY A 80 -6.89 -3.49 -2.45
N LEU A 81 -7.92 -3.27 -3.27
CA LEU A 81 -8.41 -1.92 -3.57
C LEU A 81 -8.86 -1.18 -2.30
N THR A 82 -9.69 -1.82 -1.47
CA THR A 82 -10.19 -1.23 -0.22
C THR A 82 -9.05 -0.88 0.74
N LEU A 83 -8.07 -1.78 0.92
CA LEU A 83 -6.93 -1.56 1.79
C LEU A 83 -6.03 -0.42 1.31
N ASN A 84 -5.75 -0.34 0.00
CA ASN A 84 -4.97 0.78 -0.54
C ASN A 84 -5.68 2.11 -0.30
N ILE A 85 -6.99 2.20 -0.56
CA ILE A 85 -7.76 3.42 -0.31
C ILE A 85 -7.69 3.79 1.18
N LEU A 86 -7.93 2.83 2.08
CA LEU A 86 -7.87 3.04 3.51
C LEU A 86 -6.49 3.56 3.95
N PHE A 87 -5.41 2.93 3.49
CA PHE A 87 -4.05 3.29 3.89
C PHE A 87 -3.62 4.65 3.30
N ILE A 88 -4.08 4.99 2.10
CA ILE A 88 -3.91 6.34 1.54
C ILE A 88 -4.63 7.37 2.39
N ILE A 89 -5.87 7.12 2.82
CA ILE A 89 -6.61 8.02 3.71
C ILE A 89 -5.86 8.20 5.03
N ILE A 90 -5.41 7.10 5.66
CA ILE A 90 -4.64 7.14 6.90
C ILE A 90 -3.35 7.95 6.69
N TYR A 91 -2.60 7.69 5.62
CA TYR A 91 -1.37 8.42 5.30
C TYR A 91 -1.64 9.93 5.12
N CYS A 92 -2.70 10.30 4.41
CA CYS A 92 -3.10 11.71 4.27
C CYS A 92 -3.44 12.34 5.61
N ILE A 93 -4.21 11.66 6.47
CA ILE A 93 -4.51 12.14 7.84
C ILE A 93 -3.22 12.33 8.64
N SER A 94 -2.29 11.38 8.56
CA SER A 94 -0.99 11.47 9.22
C SER A 94 -0.15 12.64 8.70
N LEU A 95 -0.16 12.90 7.39
CA LEU A 95 0.49 14.08 6.80
C LEU A 95 -0.14 15.38 7.29
N PHE A 96 -1.48 15.47 7.32
CA PHE A 96 -2.17 16.65 7.83
C PHE A 96 -1.88 16.89 9.30
N TYR A 97 -1.85 15.84 10.12
CA TYR A 97 -1.47 15.95 11.52
C TYR A 97 -0.04 16.46 11.67
N PHE A 98 0.90 15.88 10.91
CA PHE A 98 2.32 16.21 11.01
C PHE A 98 2.69 17.60 10.48
N LEU A 99 2.10 18.01 9.35
CA LEU A 99 2.42 19.28 8.69
C LEU A 99 1.51 20.44 9.14
N GLY A 100 0.27 20.15 9.54
CA GLY A 100 -0.72 21.15 9.94
C GLY A 100 -0.64 21.56 11.42
N PHE A 101 -0.10 20.70 12.28
CA PHE A 101 0.12 20.98 13.70
C PHE A 101 1.56 20.63 14.09
N PRO A 102 2.56 21.43 13.66
CA PRO A 102 3.90 21.28 14.17
C PRO A 102 3.89 21.60 15.66
N ASN A 103 4.18 20.61 16.52
CA ASN A 103 4.51 20.83 17.92
C ASN A 103 5.90 21.44 18.04
#